data_AF-A0A7J4DQE8-F1
#
_entry.id   AF-A0A7J4DQE8-F1
#
_cell.length_a   1.000
_cell.length_b   1.000
_cell.length_c   1.000
_cell.angle_alpha   90.00
_cell.angle_beta   90.00
_cell.angle_gamma   90.00
#
_symmetry.space_group_name_H-M   'P 1'
#
loop_
_entity.id
_entity.type
_entity.pdbx_description
1 polymer ?
#
loop_
_entity_poly.entity_id
_entity_poly.type
_entity_poly.pdbx_seq_one_letter_code
_entity_poly.pdbx_strand_id
1 'polypeptide(L)'
;MRNLIRIKEEEYFPQWEDDPVRPELDKQFRWNYNREVYALKREEEVDAVLCVAYTNLVPKTVEDLVDPMGKECAVFYTVWSYSKGAGREIVIKTWDFLKENKKEIKRYITLSPKTEMAYKFHTKNGAKLISENEMTDNYEYI
;
A
#
# COMPACT_ATOMS: atom_id res chain seq x y z
N MET A 1 -16.66 -9.35 -11.43
CA MET A 1 -16.29 -7.97 -11.01
C MET A 1 -15.26 -8.09 -9.89
N ARG A 2 -14.30 -7.17 -9.79
CA ARG A 2 -13.29 -7.20 -8.72
C ARG A 2 -13.76 -6.41 -7.50
N ASN A 3 -13.67 -6.98 -6.31
CA ASN A 3 -14.09 -6.37 -5.05
C ASN A 3 -12.87 -6.09 -4.17
N LEU A 4 -12.85 -4.91 -3.54
CA LEU A 4 -11.84 -4.59 -2.54
C LEU A 4 -12.27 -5.22 -1.21
N ILE A 5 -11.36 -5.97 -0.59
CA ILE A 5 -11.55 -6.49 0.76
C ILE A 5 -10.34 -6.13 1.63
N ARG A 6 -10.58 -5.95 2.93
CA ARG A 6 -9.53 -5.91 3.94
C ARG A 6 -9.30 -7.32 4.45
N ILE A 7 -8.05 -7.78 4.42
CA ILE A 7 -7.64 -9.08 4.95
C ILE A 7 -7.60 -9.01 6.48
N LYS A 8 -8.06 -10.07 7.15
CA LYS A 8 -8.03 -10.20 8.62
C LYS A 8 -6.80 -10.98 9.09
N GLU A 9 -6.41 -10.83 10.36
CA GLU A 9 -5.19 -11.45 10.92
C GLU A 9 -5.25 -12.98 10.85
N GLU A 10 -6.43 -13.48 11.23
CA GLU A 10 -6.79 -14.87 11.33
C GLU A 10 -7.08 -15.52 9.98
N GLU A 11 -7.15 -14.73 8.92
CA GLU A 11 -7.44 -15.22 7.57
C GLU A 11 -6.23 -15.95 6.99
N TYR A 12 -6.48 -17.13 6.41
CA TYR A 12 -5.48 -17.83 5.62
C TYR A 12 -5.29 -17.09 4.29
N PHE A 13 -4.12 -16.48 4.12
CA PHE A 13 -3.83 -15.62 2.97
C PHE A 13 -2.42 -15.91 2.44
N PRO A 14 -2.21 -16.95 1.62
CA PRO A 14 -0.87 -17.38 1.20
C PRO A 14 -0.10 -16.33 0.37
N GLN A 15 -0.80 -15.32 -0.16
CA GLN A 15 -0.21 -14.27 -1.00
C GLN A 15 0.82 -13.40 -0.26
N TRP A 16 0.96 -13.50 1.07
CA TRP A 16 2.05 -12.85 1.81
C TRP A 16 3.43 -13.16 1.22
N GLU A 17 3.63 -14.37 0.73
CA GLU A 17 4.91 -14.88 0.22
C GLU A 17 5.21 -14.43 -1.22
N ASP A 18 4.23 -13.82 -1.90
CA ASP A 18 4.34 -13.45 -3.30
C ASP A 18 4.78 -11.99 -3.52
N ASP A 19 4.99 -11.21 -2.46
CA ASP A 19 5.36 -9.78 -2.56
C ASP A 19 6.72 -9.62 -3.28
N PRO A 20 6.75 -9.16 -4.55
CA PRO A 20 7.98 -9.01 -5.29
C PRO A 20 8.67 -7.66 -5.01
N VAL A 21 8.01 -6.75 -4.30
CA VAL A 21 8.48 -5.39 -4.01
C VAL A 21 9.24 -5.38 -2.68
N ARG A 22 8.72 -6.10 -1.68
CA ARG A 22 9.30 -6.20 -0.34
C ARG A 22 9.25 -7.64 0.20
N PRO A 23 9.95 -8.59 -0.45
CA PRO A 23 9.99 -9.99 -0.02
C PRO A 23 10.64 -10.18 1.36
N GLU A 24 11.34 -9.16 1.87
CA GLU A 24 11.95 -9.16 3.20
C GLU A 24 10.93 -8.99 4.35
N LEU A 25 9.69 -8.56 4.06
CA LEU A 25 8.69 -8.25 5.09
C LEU A 25 7.71 -9.40 5.30
N ASP A 26 7.72 -9.93 6.52
CA ASP A 26 6.88 -11.06 6.94
C ASP A 26 5.43 -10.68 7.29
N LYS A 27 4.62 -11.70 7.61
CA LYS A 27 3.24 -11.53 8.06
C LYS A 27 3.13 -10.65 9.31
N GLN A 28 4.04 -10.80 10.28
CA GLN A 28 3.99 -10.05 11.54
C GLN A 28 4.19 -8.55 11.30
N PHE A 29 5.13 -8.19 10.42
CA PHE A 29 5.34 -6.81 10.01
C PHE A 29 4.06 -6.27 9.38
N ARG A 30 3.39 -7.00 8.49
CA ARG A 30 2.19 -6.49 7.78
C ARG A 30 0.97 -6.27 8.66
N TRP A 31 0.98 -6.80 9.88
CA TRP A 31 -0.15 -6.71 10.81
C TRP A 31 0.10 -5.79 12.01
N ASN A 32 1.33 -5.77 12.53
CA ASN A 32 1.66 -5.00 13.72
C ASN A 32 1.78 -3.50 13.44
N TYR A 33 1.76 -2.68 14.50
CA TYR A 33 2.05 -1.24 14.44
C TYR A 33 1.13 -0.46 13.48
N ASN A 34 -0.18 -0.70 13.59
CA ASN A 34 -1.21 0.03 12.87
C ASN A 34 -1.08 -0.09 11.34
N ARG A 35 -1.15 -1.34 10.86
CA ARG A 35 -1.07 -1.68 9.44
C ARG A 35 -2.32 -2.43 9.00
N GLU A 36 -2.60 -2.31 7.71
CA GLU A 36 -3.73 -2.95 7.07
C GLU A 36 -3.31 -3.51 5.72
N VAL A 37 -3.97 -4.59 5.33
CA VAL A 37 -3.72 -5.25 4.06
C VAL A 37 -5.04 -5.36 3.33
N TYR A 38 -5.01 -4.94 2.07
CA TYR A 38 -6.15 -4.97 1.18
C TYR A 38 -5.85 -5.94 0.05
N ALA A 39 -6.87 -6.67 -0.38
CA ALA A 39 -6.83 -7.50 -1.57
C ALA A 39 -7.96 -7.10 -2.51
N LEU A 40 -7.65 -7.18 -3.81
CA LEU A 40 -8.63 -7.05 -4.87
C LEU A 40 -8.99 -8.47 -5.33
N LYS A 41 -10.20 -8.93 -5.01
CA LYS A 41 -10.65 -10.30 -5.33
C LYS A 41 -11.63 -10.33 -6.50
N ARG A 42 -11.51 -11.34 -7.36
CA ARG A 42 -12.51 -11.73 -8.35
C ARG A 42 -12.98 -13.14 -7.99
N GLU A 43 -14.19 -13.24 -7.45
CA GLU A 43 -14.67 -14.50 -6.83
C GLU A 43 -13.69 -14.93 -5.73
N GLU A 44 -13.07 -16.10 -5.86
CA GLU A 44 -12.06 -16.59 -4.91
C GLU A 44 -10.62 -16.23 -5.29
N GLU A 45 -10.39 -15.68 -6.48
CA GLU A 45 -9.05 -15.33 -6.94
C GLU A 45 -8.60 -13.96 -6.42
N VAL A 46 -7.37 -13.89 -5.90
CA VAL A 46 -6.71 -12.62 -5.58
C VAL A 46 -6.04 -12.08 -6.84
N ASP A 47 -6.49 -10.91 -7.30
CA ASP A 47 -5.95 -10.24 -8.49
C ASP A 47 -4.85 -9.22 -8.14
N ALA A 48 -4.87 -8.66 -6.94
CA ALA A 48 -3.84 -7.75 -6.43
C ALA A 48 -3.88 -7.63 -4.91
N VAL A 49 -2.76 -7.19 -4.33
CA VAL A 49 -2.59 -6.94 -2.89
C VAL A 49 -1.90 -5.60 -2.69
N LEU A 50 -2.31 -4.88 -1.64
CA LEU A 50 -1.79 -3.58 -1.25
C LEU A 50 -1.66 -3.54 0.26
N CYS A 51 -0.48 -3.20 0.77
CA CYS A 51 -0.28 -3.01 2.20
C CYS A 51 -0.18 -1.53 2.53
N VAL A 52 -0.83 -1.16 3.65
CA VAL A 52 -0.97 0.20 4.15
C VAL A 52 -0.41 0.26 5.56
N ALA A 53 0.47 1.21 5.82
CA ALA A 53 0.90 1.58 7.16
C ALA A 53 0.37 2.96 7.51
N TYR A 54 -0.07 3.16 8.74
CA TYR A 54 -0.50 4.47 9.21
C TYR A 54 0.61 5.13 9.99
N THR A 55 0.97 6.35 9.60
CA THR A 55 2.05 7.13 10.25
C THR A 55 1.60 8.56 10.50
N ASN A 56 2.28 9.27 11.41
CA ASN A 56 2.06 10.71 11.61
C ASN A 56 2.88 11.57 10.66
N LEU A 57 3.99 11.04 10.14
CA LEU A 57 4.90 11.74 9.23
C LEU A 57 5.09 10.96 7.93
N VAL A 58 5.54 11.62 6.87
CA VAL A 58 5.94 10.95 5.63
C VAL A 58 7.20 10.11 5.89
N PRO A 59 7.12 8.79 5.76
CA PRO A 59 8.26 7.92 6.04
C PRO A 59 9.28 7.99 4.90
N LYS A 60 10.56 7.83 5.25
CA LYS A 60 11.68 7.73 4.30
C LYS A 60 12.23 6.32 4.20
N THR A 61 12.12 5.54 5.28
CA THR A 61 12.57 4.14 5.33
C THR A 61 11.45 3.20 5.80
N VAL A 62 11.73 1.90 5.81
CA VAL A 62 10.79 0.89 6.31
C VAL A 62 10.63 1.00 7.84
N GLU A 63 11.70 1.37 8.54
CA GLU A 63 11.72 1.58 9.99
C GLU A 63 10.78 2.72 10.39
N ASP A 64 10.70 3.78 9.57
CA ASP A 64 9.75 4.89 9.77
C ASP A 64 8.27 4.45 9.69
N LEU A 65 7.98 3.25 9.16
CA LEU A 65 6.63 2.69 9.15
C LEU A 65 6.19 2.14 10.51
N VAL A 66 7.08 2.09 11.51
CA VAL A 66 6.76 1.64 12.87
C VAL A 66 6.22 2.81 13.68
N ASP A 67 4.92 3.12 13.50
CA ASP A 67 4.23 4.18 14.22
C ASP A 67 2.89 3.69 14.81
N PRO A 68 2.89 3.10 16.02
CA PRO A 68 1.67 2.59 16.63
C PRO A 68 0.60 3.65 16.91
N MET A 69 0.94 4.95 16.87
CA MET A 69 -0.01 6.06 17.03
C MET A 69 -0.27 6.82 15.73
N GLY A 70 0.18 6.28 14.60
CA GLY A 70 0.07 6.90 13.28
C GLY A 70 -1.38 7.06 12.84
N LYS A 71 -1.73 8.28 12.41
CA LYS A 71 -3.11 8.59 11.98
C LYS A 71 -3.23 9.66 10.90
N GLU A 72 -2.13 10.26 10.46
CA GLU A 72 -2.18 11.39 9.51
C GLU A 72 -1.93 10.95 8.07
N CYS A 73 -1.06 9.96 7.87
CA CYS A 73 -0.68 9.44 6.57
C CYS A 73 -1.12 7.98 6.43
N ALA A 74 -1.76 7.64 5.31
CA ALA A 74 -1.87 6.27 4.84
C ALA A 74 -0.75 6.01 3.84
N VAL A 75 0.17 5.13 4.19
CA VAL A 75 1.37 4.84 3.41
C VAL A 75 1.22 3.51 2.67
N PHE A 76 1.08 3.58 1.36
CA PHE A 76 1.08 2.46 0.43
C PHE A 76 2.52 1.97 0.24
N TYR A 77 2.97 1.07 1.10
CA TYR A 77 4.38 0.67 1.16
C TYR A 77 4.73 -0.55 0.30
N THR A 78 3.74 -1.29 -0.18
CA THR A 78 3.92 -2.31 -1.22
C THR A 78 2.62 -2.54 -1.99
N VAL A 79 2.73 -2.86 -3.28
CA VAL A 79 1.61 -3.25 -4.14
C VAL A 79 2.09 -4.24 -5.18
N TRP A 80 1.35 -5.33 -5.39
CA TRP A 80 1.59 -6.26 -6.48
C TRP A 80 0.27 -6.77 -7.06
N SER A 81 0.32 -7.28 -8.28
CA SER A 81 -0.86 -7.75 -8.99
C SER A 81 -0.58 -8.96 -9.87
N TYR A 82 -1.53 -9.89 -9.90
CA TYR A 82 -1.50 -11.10 -10.69
C TYR A 82 -2.22 -10.95 -12.05
N SER A 83 -3.02 -9.89 -12.22
CA SER A 83 -3.72 -9.63 -13.48
C SER A 83 -3.58 -8.19 -13.97
N LYS A 84 -3.64 -8.02 -15.29
CA LYS A 84 -3.48 -6.73 -15.96
C LYS A 84 -4.52 -5.72 -15.43
N GLY A 85 -4.04 -4.55 -15.05
CA GLY A 85 -4.86 -3.44 -14.54
C GLY A 85 -5.20 -3.53 -13.05
N ALA A 86 -5.06 -4.70 -12.41
CA ALA A 86 -5.44 -4.89 -11.02
C ALA A 86 -4.56 -4.07 -10.05
N GLY A 87 -3.27 -3.87 -10.35
CA GLY A 87 -2.39 -3.01 -9.55
C GLY A 87 -2.84 -1.55 -9.50
N ARG A 88 -3.29 -0.98 -10.64
CA ARG A 88 -3.89 0.37 -10.65
C ARG A 88 -5.21 0.39 -9.89
N GLU A 89 -6.05 -0.61 -10.15
CA GLU A 89 -7.40 -0.68 -9.59
C GLU A 89 -7.39 -0.78 -8.06
N ILE A 90 -6.51 -1.60 -7.47
CA ILE A 90 -6.42 -1.74 -6.02
C ILE A 90 -5.96 -0.44 -5.35
N VAL A 91 -4.97 0.25 -5.93
CA VAL A 91 -4.48 1.51 -5.36
C VAL A 91 -5.57 2.57 -5.35
N ILE A 92 -6.29 2.75 -6.46
CA ILE A 92 -7.39 3.72 -6.53
C ILE A 92 -8.53 3.34 -5.59
N LYS A 93 -8.96 2.08 -5.58
CA LYS A 93 -10.05 1.64 -4.70
C LYS A 93 -9.71 1.77 -3.22
N THR A 94 -8.50 1.40 -2.80
CA THR A 94 -8.07 1.59 -1.42
C THR A 94 -7.94 3.06 -1.07
N TRP A 95 -7.41 3.88 -1.98
CA TRP A 95 -7.33 5.32 -1.78
C TRP A 95 -8.72 5.94 -1.55
N ASP A 96 -9.68 5.65 -2.43
CA ASP A 96 -11.06 6.14 -2.32
C ASP A 96 -11.73 5.63 -1.04
N PHE A 97 -11.58 4.33 -0.74
CA PHE A 97 -12.11 3.72 0.48
C PHE A 97 -11.59 4.42 1.74
N LEU A 98 -10.28 4.69 1.82
CA LEU A 98 -9.69 5.35 2.98
C LEU A 98 -10.15 6.82 3.09
N LYS A 99 -10.25 7.55 1.97
CA LYS A 99 -10.82 8.92 1.95
C LYS A 99 -12.25 8.97 2.48
N GLU A 100 -13.04 7.95 2.16
CA GLU A 100 -14.43 7.85 2.59
C GLU A 100 -14.54 7.46 4.06
N ASN A 101 -13.72 6.52 4.53
CA ASN A 101 -13.93 5.83 5.82
C ASN A 101 -12.96 6.23 6.94
N LYS A 102 -11.83 6.88 6.65
CA LYS A 102 -10.79 7.28 7.62
C LYS A 102 -10.53 8.78 7.58
N LYS A 103 -11.41 9.56 8.20
CA LYS A 103 -11.39 11.04 8.15
C LYS A 103 -10.20 11.69 8.84
N GLU A 104 -9.51 10.95 9.70
CA GLU A 104 -8.26 11.37 10.34
C GLU A 104 -7.07 11.40 9.37
N ILE A 105 -7.13 10.61 8.29
CA ILE A 105 -6.06 10.53 7.29
C ILE A 105 -6.10 11.76 6.40
N LYS A 106 -5.00 12.50 6.41
CA LYS A 106 -4.80 13.75 5.67
C LYS A 106 -4.02 13.53 4.37
N ARG A 107 -3.19 12.48 4.31
CA ARG A 107 -2.24 12.26 3.21
C ARG A 107 -2.20 10.79 2.78
N TYR A 108 -2.06 10.57 1.47
CA TYR A 108 -2.06 9.23 0.84
C TYR A 108 -0.76 9.06 0.08
N ILE A 109 0.22 8.51 0.77
CA ILE A 109 1.63 8.53 0.39
C ILE A 109 2.06 7.13 0.00
N THR A 110 3.09 7.00 -0.83
CA THR A 110 3.74 5.73 -1.08
C THR A 110 5.13 5.71 -0.45
N LEU A 111 5.66 4.50 -0.22
CA LEU A 111 7.08 4.29 0.07
C LEU A 111 7.61 3.31 -0.96
N SER A 112 7.92 3.80 -2.15
CA SER A 112 8.19 2.97 -3.33
C SER A 112 9.70 2.81 -3.56
N PRO A 113 10.17 1.66 -4.08
CA PRO A 113 11.57 1.52 -4.48
C PRO A 113 11.89 2.46 -5.64
N LYS A 114 13.13 2.96 -5.69
CA LYS A 114 13.64 3.88 -6.72
C LYS A 114 13.84 3.21 -8.07
N THR A 115 12.73 2.87 -8.72
CA THR A 115 12.74 2.19 -10.02
C THR A 115 11.95 3.01 -11.04
N GLU A 116 12.38 2.96 -12.30
CA GLU A 116 11.64 3.58 -13.40
C GLU A 116 10.21 2.98 -13.52
N MET A 117 10.05 1.70 -13.17
CA MET A 117 8.76 1.04 -13.11
C MET A 117 7.82 1.68 -12.08
N ALA A 118 8.28 1.88 -10.84
CA ALA A 118 7.50 2.53 -9.79
C ALA A 118 7.16 3.98 -10.14
N TYR A 119 8.14 4.75 -10.63
CA TYR A 119 7.94 6.12 -11.08
C TYR A 119 6.84 6.22 -12.14
N LYS A 120 6.94 5.42 -13.22
CA LYS A 120 5.94 5.38 -14.29
C LYS A 120 4.59 4.90 -13.79
N PHE A 121 4.55 3.92 -12.89
CA PHE A 121 3.30 3.39 -12.34
C PHE A 121 2.55 4.48 -11.57
N HIS A 122 3.20 5.13 -10.61
CA HIS A 122 2.57 6.14 -9.75
C HIS A 122 2.16 7.39 -10.51
N THR A 123 3.05 7.94 -11.34
CA THR A 123 2.75 9.16 -12.10
C THR A 123 1.64 8.96 -13.14
N LYS A 124 1.58 7.80 -13.81
CA LYS A 124 0.46 7.46 -14.72
C LYS A 124 -0.87 7.29 -13.99
N ASN A 125 -0.84 6.99 -12.70
CA ASN A 125 -2.02 6.81 -11.86
C ASN A 125 -2.40 8.08 -11.08
N GLY A 126 -1.81 9.24 -11.41
CA GLY A 126 -2.20 10.54 -10.87
C GLY A 126 -1.48 10.95 -9.59
N ALA A 127 -0.51 10.17 -9.11
CA ALA A 127 0.31 10.57 -7.97
C ALA A 127 1.44 11.53 -8.37
N LYS A 128 1.79 12.44 -7.47
CA LYS A 128 2.92 13.38 -7.63
C LYS A 128 4.12 12.90 -6.82
N LEU A 129 5.32 12.94 -7.40
CA LEU A 129 6.56 12.76 -6.63
C LEU A 129 6.73 13.93 -5.67
N ILE A 130 6.86 13.67 -4.37
CA ILE A 130 6.99 14.69 -3.32
C ILE A 130 8.31 14.64 -2.55
N SER A 131 9.02 13.52 -2.59
CA SER A 131 10.32 13.34 -1.93
C SER A 131 11.10 12.21 -2.59
N GLU A 132 12.40 12.41 -2.75
CA GLU A 132 13.37 11.39 -3.15
C GLU A 132 14.28 11.12 -1.94
N ASN A 133 14.19 9.93 -1.35
CA ASN A 133 14.96 9.56 -0.14
C ASN A 133 16.27 8.88 -0.55
N GLU A 134 16.94 8.13 0.32
CA GLU A 134 18.14 7.40 -0.10
C GLU A 134 17.77 6.21 -1.00
N MET A 135 16.93 5.31 -0.48
CA MET A 135 16.56 4.03 -1.13
C MET A 135 15.12 4.00 -1.66
N THR A 136 14.31 5.00 -1.35
CA THR A 136 12.89 5.04 -1.68
C THR A 136 12.49 6.39 -2.27
N ASP A 137 11.34 6.43 -2.93
CA ASP A 137 10.65 7.65 -3.33
C ASP A 137 9.26 7.69 -2.69
N ASN A 138 8.81 8.90 -2.36
CA ASN A 138 7.44 9.13 -1.91
C ASN A 138 6.62 9.78 -3.03
N TYR A 139 5.53 9.12 -3.41
CA TYR A 139 4.51 9.66 -4.29
C TYR A 139 3.24 9.94 -3.49
N GLU A 140 2.53 11.03 -3.80
CA GLU A 140 1.29 11.41 -3.12
C GLU A 140 0.11 11.43 -4.09
N TYR A 141 -0.96 10.71 -3.72
CA TYR A 141 -2.25 10.74 -4.41
C TYR A 141 -3.11 11.88 -3.82
N ILE A 142 -3.60 12.78 -4.69
CA ILE A 142 -4.31 14.03 -4.35
C ILE A 142 -5.74 14.00 -4.85
#